data_AF-A0A3R9V3C1-F1
#
_entry.id   AF-A0A3R9V3C1-F1
#
_cell.length_a   1.000
_cell.length_b   1.000
_cell.length_c   1.000
_cell.angle_alpha   90.00
_cell.angle_beta   90.00
_cell.angle_gamma   90.00
#
_symmetry.space_group_name_H-M   'P 1'
#
loop_
_entity.id
_entity.type
_entity.pdbx_description
1 polymer ?
#
loop_
_entity_poly.entity_id
_entity_poly.type
_entity_poly.pdbx_seq_one_letter_code
_entity_poly.pdbx_strand_id
1 'polypeptide(L)'
;MFRCTIYPPSFIRSSLKKLLLLAALLVAHLGTNAAPTLPTAADSAARQKAVLDSINGTFHYQTGLVKLPESLGDLTVPKGFRYLDADQSKRLLTQIWGNPGGESLGMLFPADRGPASENNWAFVLQYEGMGYVKDDDAADIDYDDLLKDMQEDTEESNKERVEAGYEPVTLVGWAATPYYDKGLNVLHWAKELRFGQEEVNTLNYNVRLLGRKGVLNLNAVGTPGQLPEIKGAIPAVIQSVAFAKGLRYADFNPDLDEVAAYGIGGLIAGKVLAKVGFFALILKFWKVVLALVAGAWTAIRRFFGGRTQDDETQPALEGPASEPEA
;
A
#
# COMPACT_ATOMS: atom_id res chain seq x y z
N MET A 1 -4.73 18.04 -15.20
CA MET A 1 -5.47 18.21 -16.46
C MET A 1 -6.25 19.53 -16.40
N PHE A 2 -5.63 20.64 -16.80
CA PHE A 2 -6.29 21.96 -16.82
C PHE A 2 -6.55 22.38 -18.27
N ARG A 3 -7.84 22.45 -18.62
CA ARG A 3 -8.32 23.00 -19.90
C ARG A 3 -8.24 24.52 -19.83
N CYS A 4 -7.53 25.12 -20.78
CA CYS A 4 -7.54 26.55 -21.06
C CYS A 4 -8.32 26.75 -22.36
N THR A 5 -9.48 27.40 -22.29
CA THR A 5 -10.30 27.74 -23.47
C THR A 5 -10.25 29.25 -23.66
N ILE A 6 -9.77 29.68 -24.83
CA ILE A 6 -9.76 31.06 -25.32
C ILE A 6 -11.02 31.28 -26.16
N TYR A 7 -11.73 32.40 -25.96
CA TYR A 7 -12.52 33.05 -27.03
C TYR A 7 -12.54 34.59 -26.83
N PRO A 8 -12.34 35.39 -27.89
CA PRO A 8 -12.37 36.86 -27.85
C PRO A 8 -13.78 37.44 -28.11
N PRO A 9 -13.98 38.78 -27.99
CA PRO A 9 -15.30 39.41 -27.89
C PRO A 9 -15.79 40.04 -29.22
N SER A 10 -17.11 40.15 -29.41
CA SER A 10 -17.70 41.25 -30.20
C SER A 10 -19.23 41.39 -30.05
N PHE A 11 -19.62 42.56 -29.54
CA PHE A 11 -20.73 43.44 -29.96
C PHE A 11 -22.09 42.88 -30.40
N ILE A 12 -23.16 43.28 -29.67
CA ILE A 12 -24.41 43.78 -30.26
C ILE A 12 -24.96 44.97 -29.44
N ARG A 13 -25.24 46.07 -30.16
CA ARG A 13 -25.96 47.29 -29.76
C ARG A 13 -27.43 46.98 -29.42
N SER A 14 -28.05 47.68 -28.47
CA SER A 14 -29.36 48.34 -28.68
C SER A 14 -29.96 48.99 -27.42
N SER A 15 -30.47 50.21 -27.64
CA SER A 15 -31.59 50.87 -26.96
C SER A 15 -31.37 51.62 -25.64
N LEU A 16 -30.90 52.85 -25.86
CA LEU A 16 -30.91 54.03 -25.02
C LEU A 16 -32.33 54.53 -24.65
N LYS A 17 -33.24 53.68 -24.11
CA LYS A 17 -34.59 54.14 -23.68
C LYS A 17 -35.14 53.49 -22.40
N LYS A 18 -34.32 52.74 -21.66
CA LYS A 18 -34.61 52.28 -20.28
C LYS A 18 -33.83 53.05 -19.21
N LEU A 19 -33.29 54.21 -19.60
CA LEU A 19 -32.46 55.07 -18.77
C LEU A 19 -33.31 56.27 -18.36
N LEU A 20 -34.16 56.13 -17.33
CA LEU A 20 -34.71 57.24 -16.49
C LEU A 20 -35.85 56.81 -15.53
N LEU A 21 -36.33 55.57 -15.56
CA LEU A 21 -37.44 55.11 -14.69
C LEU A 21 -37.12 53.88 -13.82
N LEU A 22 -35.84 53.61 -13.57
CA LEU A 22 -35.39 52.76 -12.45
C LEU A 22 -34.24 53.39 -11.66
N ALA A 23 -34.06 54.71 -11.77
CA ALA A 23 -33.15 55.47 -10.90
C ALA A 23 -33.77 55.79 -9.52
N ALA A 24 -35.07 55.54 -9.33
CA ALA A 24 -35.78 55.78 -8.06
C ALA A 24 -36.01 54.50 -7.22
N LEU A 25 -35.72 53.31 -7.76
CA LEU A 25 -35.67 52.05 -6.99
C LEU A 25 -34.23 51.60 -6.67
N LEU A 26 -33.23 52.42 -7.01
CA LEU A 26 -31.81 52.16 -6.76
C LEU A 26 -31.26 52.90 -5.52
N VAL A 27 -32.08 53.69 -4.83
CA VAL A 27 -31.65 54.46 -3.64
C VAL A 27 -32.05 53.77 -2.32
N ALA A 28 -32.85 52.69 -2.37
CA ALA A 28 -33.24 51.91 -1.20
C ALA A 28 -32.43 50.60 -1.02
N HIS A 29 -31.32 50.41 -1.74
CA HIS A 29 -30.38 49.28 -1.54
C HIS A 29 -28.97 49.74 -1.15
N LEU A 30 -28.80 51.01 -0.74
CA LEU A 30 -27.63 51.47 0.02
C LEU A 30 -27.74 51.08 1.51
N GLY A 31 -28.50 50.02 1.82
CA GLY A 31 -28.38 49.31 3.09
C GLY A 31 -27.08 48.53 3.07
N THR A 32 -26.01 49.15 3.59
CA THR A 32 -24.82 48.49 4.13
C THR A 32 -24.47 47.15 3.46
N ASN A 33 -23.98 47.18 2.22
CA ASN A 33 -23.13 46.09 1.74
C ASN A 33 -21.80 46.23 2.51
N ALA A 34 -21.76 45.71 3.73
CA ALA A 34 -20.48 45.38 4.35
C ALA A 34 -19.76 44.47 3.36
N ALA A 35 -18.58 44.89 2.89
CA ALA A 35 -17.71 44.02 2.13
C ALA A 35 -17.60 42.69 2.90
N PRO A 36 -17.66 41.51 2.24
CA PRO A 36 -17.52 40.25 2.94
C PRO A 36 -16.21 40.32 3.74
N THR A 37 -16.34 40.36 5.06
CA THR A 37 -15.20 40.40 5.97
C THR A 37 -14.41 39.13 5.72
N LEU A 38 -13.18 39.28 5.21
CA LEU A 38 -12.27 38.16 5.09
C LEU A 38 -12.13 37.50 6.47
N PRO A 39 -12.17 36.16 6.57
CA PRO A 39 -12.02 35.48 7.84
C PRO A 39 -10.73 35.94 8.53
N THR A 40 -10.80 36.22 9.82
CA THR A 40 -9.58 36.51 10.59
C THR A 40 -8.73 35.24 10.73
N ALA A 41 -7.45 35.38 11.10
CA ALA A 41 -6.58 34.23 11.35
C ALA A 41 -7.14 33.30 12.47
N ALA A 42 -7.85 33.87 13.45
CA ALA A 42 -8.53 33.12 14.49
C ALA A 42 -9.73 32.33 13.94
N ASP A 43 -10.51 32.93 13.03
CA ASP A 43 -11.63 32.25 12.37
C ASP A 43 -11.15 31.10 11.47
N SER A 44 -10.02 31.28 10.77
CA SER A 44 -9.43 30.22 9.96
C SER A 44 -8.91 29.04 10.80
N ALA A 45 -8.26 29.33 11.94
CA ALA A 45 -7.76 28.29 12.84
C ALA A 45 -8.92 27.50 13.49
N ALA A 46 -9.97 28.19 13.93
CA ALA A 46 -11.16 27.54 14.49
C ALA A 46 -11.87 26.65 13.47
N ARG A 47 -11.99 27.13 12.21
CA ARG A 47 -12.57 26.35 11.12
C ARG A 47 -11.73 25.13 10.76
N GLN A 48 -10.41 25.27 10.70
CA GLN A 48 -9.49 24.16 10.47
C GLN A 48 -9.63 23.11 11.58
N LYS A 49 -9.60 23.53 12.84
CA LYS A 49 -9.82 22.63 13.98
C LYS A 49 -11.15 21.88 13.87
N ALA A 50 -12.25 22.55 13.54
CA ALA A 50 -13.56 21.91 13.39
C ALA A 50 -13.58 20.84 12.28
N VAL A 51 -12.84 21.07 11.18
CA VAL A 51 -12.67 20.06 10.12
C VAL A 51 -11.90 18.85 10.62
N LEU A 52 -10.79 19.06 11.34
CA LEU A 52 -9.98 17.97 11.91
C LEU A 52 -10.78 17.16 12.95
N ASP A 53 -11.54 17.84 13.81
CA ASP A 53 -12.41 17.21 14.80
C ASP A 53 -13.51 16.37 14.11
N SER A 54 -14.09 16.88 13.02
CA SER A 54 -15.08 16.14 12.21
C SER A 54 -14.48 14.89 11.59
N ILE A 55 -13.28 14.98 11.01
CA ILE A 55 -12.56 13.82 10.44
C ILE A 55 -12.25 12.80 11.54
N ASN A 56 -11.70 13.25 12.67
CA ASN A 56 -11.39 12.39 13.82
C ASN A 56 -12.65 11.68 14.36
N GLY A 57 -13.80 12.37 14.35
CA GLY A 57 -15.10 11.81 14.74
C GLY A 57 -15.63 10.71 13.80
N THR A 58 -15.05 10.54 12.61
CA THR A 58 -15.42 9.46 11.69
C THR A 58 -14.78 8.12 12.01
N PHE A 59 -13.86 8.06 12.97
CA PHE A 59 -13.11 6.84 13.30
C PHE A 59 -13.61 6.18 14.59
N HIS A 60 -13.76 4.86 14.53
CA HIS A 60 -14.19 4.01 15.63
C HIS A 60 -13.02 3.16 16.10
N TYR A 61 -12.60 3.42 17.32
CA TYR A 61 -11.44 2.76 17.91
C TYR A 61 -11.82 1.56 18.75
N GLN A 62 -10.94 0.58 18.75
CA GLN A 62 -11.02 -0.62 19.57
C GLN A 62 -9.92 -0.64 20.63
N THR A 63 -10.17 -1.36 21.72
CA THR A 63 -9.22 -1.63 22.80
C THR A 63 -9.34 -3.08 23.24
N GLY A 64 -8.35 -3.62 23.93
CA GLY A 64 -8.37 -5.01 24.39
C GLY A 64 -7.88 -5.97 23.31
N LEU A 65 -8.46 -7.17 23.24
CA LEU A 65 -8.01 -8.23 22.34
C LEU A 65 -8.58 -8.04 20.93
N VAL A 66 -7.70 -8.00 19.93
CA VAL A 66 -8.00 -8.00 18.51
C VAL A 66 -7.41 -9.27 17.90
N LYS A 67 -8.21 -9.99 17.11
CA LYS A 67 -7.73 -11.15 16.34
C LYS A 67 -7.11 -10.66 15.04
N LEU A 68 -5.87 -11.05 14.78
CA LEU A 68 -5.23 -10.79 13.50
C LEU A 68 -5.84 -11.74 12.44
N PRO A 69 -5.96 -11.29 11.18
CA PRO A 69 -6.59 -12.09 10.13
C PRO A 69 -5.80 -13.38 9.84
N GLU A 70 -6.43 -14.29 9.09
CA GLU A 70 -5.82 -15.57 8.67
C GLU A 70 -5.30 -16.44 9.82
N SER A 71 -5.81 -16.24 11.04
CA SER A 71 -5.32 -16.91 12.24
C SER A 71 -3.82 -16.66 12.51
N LEU A 72 -3.29 -15.49 12.09
CA LEU A 72 -1.90 -15.10 12.33
C LEU A 72 -1.57 -15.03 13.82
N GLY A 73 -2.55 -14.66 14.65
CA GLY A 73 -2.37 -14.51 16.07
C GLY A 73 -3.28 -13.43 16.65
N ASP A 74 -2.82 -12.85 17.74
CA ASP A 74 -3.58 -11.92 18.56
C ASP A 74 -2.78 -10.63 18.77
N LEU A 75 -3.49 -9.50 18.79
CA LEU A 75 -3.01 -8.20 19.23
C LEU A 75 -3.80 -7.78 20.47
N THR A 76 -3.14 -7.66 21.61
CA THR A 76 -3.73 -7.07 22.82
C THR A 76 -3.38 -5.59 22.87
N VAL A 77 -4.30 -4.72 22.45
CA VAL A 77 -4.06 -3.27 22.32
C VAL A 77 -3.36 -2.73 23.58
N PRO A 78 -2.12 -2.22 23.47
CA PRO A 78 -1.35 -1.81 24.64
C PRO A 78 -2.03 -0.68 25.42
N LYS A 79 -1.76 -0.60 26.72
CA LYS A 79 -2.23 0.53 27.54
C LYS A 79 -1.70 1.85 26.97
N GLY A 80 -2.57 2.85 26.86
CA GLY A 80 -2.22 4.14 26.26
C GLY A 80 -2.36 4.16 24.73
N PHE A 81 -2.82 3.05 24.12
CA PHE A 81 -3.12 2.99 22.70
C PHE A 81 -4.60 2.70 22.43
N ARG A 82 -4.98 2.97 21.20
CA ARG A 82 -6.27 2.64 20.59
C ARG A 82 -6.02 2.06 19.21
N TYR A 83 -6.81 1.08 18.82
CA TYR A 83 -6.67 0.38 17.55
C TYR A 83 -7.72 0.84 16.54
N LEU A 84 -7.28 1.05 15.30
CA LEU A 84 -8.12 1.28 14.14
C LEU A 84 -8.05 0.04 13.24
N ASP A 85 -9.19 -0.52 12.85
CA ASP A 85 -9.22 -1.74 12.03
C ASP A 85 -8.67 -1.52 10.60
N ALA A 86 -8.51 -2.62 9.87
CA ALA A 86 -7.95 -2.65 8.52
C ALA A 86 -8.69 -1.72 7.53
N ASP A 87 -10.03 -1.72 7.55
CA ASP A 87 -10.83 -0.94 6.59
C ASP A 87 -10.72 0.55 6.86
N GLN A 88 -10.83 0.95 8.13
CA GLN A 88 -10.68 2.34 8.54
C GLN A 88 -9.23 2.82 8.33
N SER A 89 -8.24 1.97 8.59
CA SER A 89 -6.82 2.26 8.36
C SER A 89 -6.52 2.44 6.88
N LYS A 90 -7.05 1.58 6.01
CA LYS A 90 -6.93 1.72 4.56
C LYS A 90 -7.51 3.04 4.07
N ARG A 91 -8.72 3.41 4.54
CA ARG A 91 -9.33 4.72 4.25
C ARG A 91 -8.42 5.86 4.69
N LEU A 92 -7.91 5.81 5.92
CA LEU A 92 -7.04 6.85 6.45
C LEU A 92 -5.76 7.00 5.64
N LEU A 93 -5.03 5.91 5.43
CA LEU A 93 -3.74 5.90 4.74
C LEU A 93 -3.85 6.43 3.31
N THR A 94 -4.92 6.07 2.60
CA THR A 94 -5.07 6.39 1.18
C THR A 94 -5.83 7.69 0.93
N GLN A 95 -7.01 7.87 1.52
CA GLN A 95 -7.91 8.98 1.19
C GLN A 95 -7.60 10.26 1.97
N ILE A 96 -6.99 10.13 3.14
CA ILE A 96 -6.73 11.28 4.04
C ILE A 96 -5.23 11.60 4.06
N TRP A 97 -4.36 10.59 4.16
CA TRP A 97 -2.90 10.78 4.13
C TRP A 97 -2.31 10.71 2.71
N GLY A 98 -3.10 10.35 1.69
CA GLY A 98 -2.68 10.42 0.28
C GLY A 98 -1.66 9.38 -0.14
N ASN A 99 -1.46 8.30 0.63
CA ASN A 99 -0.53 7.24 0.26
C ASN A 99 -1.07 6.37 -0.88
N PRO A 100 -0.19 5.72 -1.65
CA PRO A 100 -0.59 4.64 -2.54
C PRO A 100 -1.39 3.56 -1.82
N GLY A 101 -2.21 2.83 -2.57
CA GLY A 101 -2.95 1.68 -2.03
C GLY A 101 -2.00 0.61 -1.51
N GLY A 102 -2.41 -0.06 -0.43
CA GLY A 102 -1.68 -1.16 0.18
C GLY A 102 -2.54 -1.91 1.19
N GLU A 103 -2.05 -3.05 1.64
CA GLU A 103 -2.68 -3.80 2.72
C GLU A 103 -2.26 -3.23 4.07
N SER A 104 -3.18 -3.30 5.03
CA SER A 104 -2.94 -2.96 6.43
C SER A 104 -3.81 -3.89 7.26
N LEU A 105 -3.22 -4.49 8.29
CA LEU A 105 -3.98 -5.25 9.27
C LEU A 105 -4.73 -4.31 10.21
N GLY A 106 -4.28 -3.06 10.35
CA GLY A 106 -4.84 -2.02 11.20
C GLY A 106 -3.77 -1.01 11.63
N MET A 107 -4.13 -0.10 12.54
CA MET A 107 -3.22 0.92 13.06
C MET A 107 -3.37 1.10 14.58
N LEU A 108 -2.27 1.33 15.28
CA LEU A 108 -2.26 1.71 16.70
C LEU A 108 -1.94 3.19 16.84
N PHE A 109 -2.83 3.92 17.51
CA PHE A 109 -2.67 5.34 17.82
C PHE A 109 -2.48 5.54 19.32
N PRO A 110 -1.66 6.51 19.76
CA PRO A 110 -1.69 6.99 21.14
C PRO A 110 -3.11 7.43 21.51
N ALA A 111 -3.51 7.17 22.76
CA ALA A 111 -4.88 7.39 23.20
C ALA A 111 -5.26 8.87 23.27
N ASP A 112 -4.29 9.77 23.38
CA ASP A 112 -4.45 11.21 23.60
C ASP A 112 -4.55 12.05 22.32
N ARG A 113 -4.31 11.45 21.15
CA ARG A 113 -4.32 12.15 19.85
C ARG A 113 -5.02 11.35 18.76
N GLY A 114 -5.44 12.05 17.72
CA GLY A 114 -6.19 11.48 16.60
C GLY A 114 -5.40 11.53 15.29
N PRO A 115 -5.85 10.80 14.26
CA PRO A 115 -5.17 10.64 12.97
C PRO A 115 -5.02 11.92 12.18
N ALA A 116 -5.84 12.93 12.47
CA ALA A 116 -5.77 14.26 11.87
C ALA A 116 -5.15 15.32 12.81
N SER A 117 -4.58 14.93 13.96
CA SER A 117 -3.88 15.86 14.86
C SER A 117 -2.52 16.28 14.29
N GLU A 118 -2.12 17.54 14.49
CA GLU A 118 -0.88 18.11 13.92
C GLU A 118 0.41 17.37 14.37
N ASN A 119 0.43 16.84 15.59
CA ASN A 119 1.55 16.04 16.14
C ASN A 119 1.17 14.57 16.30
N ASN A 120 0.36 14.04 15.38
CA ASN A 120 0.00 12.64 15.40
C ASN A 120 1.18 11.74 15.01
N TRP A 121 1.15 10.51 15.51
CA TRP A 121 1.98 9.41 15.03
C TRP A 121 1.22 8.10 15.28
N ALA A 122 1.54 7.04 14.54
CA ALA A 122 0.86 5.76 14.68
C ALA A 122 1.76 4.60 14.25
N PHE A 123 1.51 3.40 14.77
CA PHE A 123 2.02 2.18 14.16
C PHE A 123 1.03 1.69 13.10
N VAL A 124 1.52 1.44 11.89
CA VAL A 124 0.80 0.73 10.83
C VAL A 124 1.18 -0.74 10.89
N LEU A 125 0.20 -1.61 11.01
CA LEU A 125 0.39 -3.06 11.09
C LEU A 125 0.24 -3.67 9.70
N GLN A 126 1.22 -4.47 9.28
CA GLN A 126 1.23 -5.18 8.00
C GLN A 126 1.82 -6.57 8.19
N TYR A 127 1.38 -7.55 7.40
CA TYR A 127 1.97 -8.88 7.38
C TYR A 127 2.46 -9.22 5.98
N GLU A 128 3.68 -9.77 5.91
CA GLU A 128 4.31 -10.18 4.66
C GLU A 128 4.54 -11.70 4.71
N GLY A 129 3.71 -12.46 4.00
CA GLY A 129 3.75 -13.93 3.94
C GLY A 129 4.85 -14.46 3.02
N MET A 130 6.10 -14.17 3.37
CA MET A 130 7.29 -14.40 2.52
C MET A 130 8.08 -15.67 2.86
N GLY A 131 7.58 -16.50 3.78
CA GLY A 131 8.31 -17.65 4.30
C GLY A 131 9.23 -17.31 5.48
N TYR A 132 10.04 -18.27 5.91
CA TYR A 132 10.96 -18.15 7.03
C TYR A 132 12.18 -17.31 6.65
N VAL A 133 12.33 -16.13 7.24
CA VAL A 133 13.51 -15.27 7.04
C VAL A 133 14.64 -15.78 7.92
N LYS A 134 15.76 -16.19 7.32
CA LYS A 134 16.96 -16.55 8.09
C LYS A 134 17.62 -15.31 8.68
N ASP A 135 18.18 -15.47 9.87
CA ASP A 135 18.88 -14.43 10.63
C ASP A 135 20.39 -14.67 10.74
N ASP A 136 20.94 -15.54 9.89
CA ASP A 136 22.36 -15.90 9.86
C ASP A 136 23.24 -14.77 9.32
N ASP A 137 22.71 -13.91 8.44
CA ASP A 137 23.40 -12.74 7.89
C ASP A 137 23.38 -11.52 8.82
N ALA A 138 22.57 -11.52 9.89
CA ALA A 138 22.28 -10.33 10.70
C ALA A 138 23.53 -9.63 11.28
N ALA A 139 24.58 -10.39 11.59
CA ALA A 139 25.82 -9.87 12.19
C ALA A 139 26.83 -9.31 11.17
N ASP A 140 26.63 -9.62 9.89
CA ASP A 140 27.61 -9.33 8.82
C ASP A 140 27.18 -8.16 7.93
N ILE A 141 26.06 -7.50 8.25
CA ILE A 141 25.50 -6.41 7.44
C ILE A 141 26.24 -5.10 7.72
N ASP A 142 26.78 -4.49 6.68
CA ASP A 142 27.22 -3.09 6.71
C ASP A 142 26.01 -2.18 6.46
N TYR A 143 25.53 -1.52 7.52
CA TYR A 143 24.35 -0.65 7.43
C TYR A 143 24.62 0.70 6.76
N ASP A 144 25.87 1.12 6.64
CA ASP A 144 26.22 2.36 5.94
C ASP A 144 26.23 2.13 4.43
N ASP A 145 26.85 1.03 3.98
CA ASP A 145 26.79 0.59 2.59
C ASP A 145 25.34 0.26 2.17
N LEU A 146 24.58 -0.41 3.04
CA LEU A 146 23.17 -0.70 2.78
C LEU A 146 22.33 0.59 2.67
N LEU A 147 22.59 1.61 3.49
CA LEU A 147 21.88 2.88 3.39
C LEU A 147 22.14 3.54 2.04
N LYS A 148 23.39 3.52 1.59
CA LYS A 148 23.78 4.10 0.31
C LYS A 148 23.04 3.43 -0.85
N ASP A 149 23.02 2.10 -0.88
CA ASP A 149 22.24 1.31 -1.85
C ASP A 149 20.76 1.71 -1.83
N MET A 150 20.17 1.81 -0.64
CA MET A 150 18.76 2.19 -0.49
C MET A 150 18.46 3.62 -0.94
N GLN A 151 19.42 4.54 -0.81
CA GLN A 151 19.28 5.91 -1.30
C GLN A 151 19.27 5.93 -2.84
N GLU A 152 20.19 5.20 -3.47
CA GLU A 152 20.24 5.04 -4.93
C GLU A 152 18.94 4.39 -5.47
N ASP A 153 18.48 3.31 -4.83
CA ASP A 153 17.22 2.62 -5.19
C ASP A 153 16.00 3.55 -5.03
N THR A 154 15.99 4.41 -4.00
CA THR A 154 14.91 5.38 -3.77
C THR A 154 14.89 6.44 -4.86
N GLU A 155 16.05 6.96 -5.26
CA GLU A 155 16.16 7.91 -6.37
C GLU A 155 15.70 7.32 -7.70
N GLU A 156 16.04 6.05 -7.98
CA GLU A 156 15.58 5.35 -9.17
C GLU A 156 14.07 5.14 -9.16
N SER A 157 13.53 4.67 -8.04
CA SER A 157 12.10 4.38 -7.86
C SER A 157 11.21 5.63 -7.93
N ASN A 158 11.77 6.82 -7.72
CA ASN A 158 11.03 8.07 -7.85
C ASN A 158 10.47 8.32 -9.25
N LYS A 159 11.08 7.74 -10.30
CA LYS A 159 10.58 7.86 -11.68
C LYS A 159 9.14 7.35 -11.78
N GLU A 160 8.90 6.12 -11.33
CA GLU A 160 7.58 5.48 -11.34
C GLU A 160 6.61 6.20 -10.40
N ARG A 161 7.10 6.68 -9.24
CA ARG A 161 6.30 7.42 -8.27
C ARG A 161 5.77 8.74 -8.84
N VAL A 162 6.62 9.51 -9.52
CA VAL A 162 6.25 10.77 -10.18
C VAL A 162 5.33 10.53 -11.37
N GLU A 163 5.59 9.49 -12.18
CA GLU A 163 4.69 9.08 -13.27
C GLU A 163 3.29 8.72 -12.76
N ALA A 164 3.20 8.12 -11.57
CA ALA A 164 1.94 7.81 -10.91
C ALA A 164 1.28 9.01 -10.19
N GLY A 165 1.88 10.21 -10.28
CA GLY A 165 1.31 11.46 -9.76
C GLY A 165 1.59 11.72 -8.27
N TYR A 166 2.57 11.04 -7.68
CA TYR A 166 3.00 11.27 -6.30
C TYR A 166 4.28 12.11 -6.23
N GLU A 167 4.46 12.84 -5.13
CA GLU A 167 5.69 13.57 -4.85
C GLU A 167 6.89 12.61 -4.71
N PRO A 168 8.09 12.98 -5.20
CA PRO A 168 9.28 12.17 -5.01
C PRO A 168 9.65 12.06 -3.52
N VAL A 169 10.39 11.01 -3.16
CA VAL A 169 10.88 10.75 -1.80
C VAL A 169 12.40 10.84 -1.80
N THR A 170 12.98 11.51 -0.80
CA THR A 170 14.40 11.41 -0.49
C THR A 170 14.56 10.61 0.79
N LEU A 171 15.36 9.53 0.76
CA LEU A 171 15.85 8.87 1.97
C LEU A 171 17.03 9.69 2.52
N VAL A 172 16.79 10.46 3.59
CA VAL A 172 17.82 11.32 4.19
C VAL A 172 18.89 10.50 4.88
N GLY A 173 18.48 9.46 5.61
CA GLY A 173 19.39 8.58 6.33
C GLY A 173 18.68 7.72 7.37
N TRP A 174 19.48 7.08 8.23
CA TRP A 174 18.98 6.41 9.42
C TRP A 174 18.63 7.43 10.51
N ALA A 175 17.35 7.51 10.90
CA ALA A 175 16.94 8.14 12.15
C ALA A 175 17.25 7.23 13.37
N ALA A 176 17.27 5.92 13.15
CA ALA A 176 17.81 4.95 14.09
C ALA A 176 18.47 3.83 13.29
N THR A 177 19.76 3.60 13.55
CA THR A 177 20.55 2.55 12.90
C THR A 177 19.89 1.19 13.08
N PRO A 178 19.89 0.34 12.04
CA PRO A 178 19.32 -0.98 12.14
C PRO A 178 19.99 -1.84 13.21
N TYR A 179 19.21 -2.72 13.85
CA TYR A 179 19.73 -3.79 14.69
C TYR A 179 18.74 -4.95 14.79
N TYR A 180 19.26 -6.16 15.00
CA TYR A 180 18.46 -7.37 15.21
C TYR A 180 18.53 -7.83 16.66
N ASP A 181 17.37 -7.89 17.32
CA ASP A 181 17.21 -8.54 18.63
C ASP A 181 16.97 -10.03 18.43
N LYS A 182 18.06 -10.80 18.58
CA LYS A 182 18.03 -12.26 18.45
C LYS A 182 17.20 -12.95 19.53
N GLY A 183 17.06 -12.35 20.71
CA GLY A 183 16.27 -12.93 21.80
C GLY A 183 14.77 -12.87 21.54
N LEU A 184 14.33 -11.84 20.80
CA LEU A 184 12.92 -11.64 20.44
C LEU A 184 12.61 -11.97 18.97
N ASN A 185 13.62 -12.28 18.16
CA ASN A 185 13.51 -12.39 16.70
C ASN A 185 12.85 -11.14 16.08
N VAL A 186 13.29 -9.97 16.52
CA VAL A 186 12.75 -8.67 16.07
C VAL A 186 13.85 -7.84 15.43
N LEU A 187 13.57 -7.32 14.25
CA LEU A 187 14.43 -6.41 13.52
C LEU A 187 13.90 -4.97 13.66
N HIS A 188 14.81 -4.03 13.92
CA HIS A 188 14.50 -2.62 14.16
C HIS A 188 15.31 -1.73 13.24
N TRP A 189 14.69 -0.67 12.72
CA TRP A 189 15.39 0.47 12.13
C TRP A 189 14.43 1.64 11.96
N ALA A 190 14.97 2.85 11.81
CA ALA A 190 14.17 3.99 11.42
C ALA A 190 14.82 4.80 10.31
N LYS A 191 14.01 5.17 9.31
CA LYS A 191 14.39 6.04 8.20
C LYS A 191 13.88 7.45 8.45
N GLU A 192 14.67 8.43 8.08
CA GLU A 192 14.20 9.81 7.87
C GLU A 192 13.94 10.01 6.37
N LEU A 193 12.71 10.41 6.04
CA LEU A 193 12.24 10.56 4.67
C LEU A 193 11.79 12.00 4.45
N ARG A 194 12.12 12.58 3.31
CA ARG A 194 11.58 13.86 2.86
C ARG A 194 10.69 13.64 1.64
N PHE A 195 9.46 14.13 1.67
CA PHE A 195 8.54 14.08 0.54
C PHE A 195 8.53 15.44 -0.17
N GLY A 196 8.76 15.45 -1.49
CA GLY A 196 8.76 16.66 -2.30
C GLY A 196 9.65 17.77 -1.72
N GLN A 197 9.03 18.91 -1.39
CA GLN A 197 9.66 20.08 -0.77
C GLN A 197 9.10 20.36 0.63
N GLU A 198 8.54 19.36 1.30
CA GLU A 198 8.03 19.52 2.66
C GLU A 198 9.13 19.97 3.63
N GLU A 199 8.81 20.92 4.51
CA GLU A 199 9.75 21.45 5.51
C GLU A 199 10.02 20.47 6.64
N VAL A 200 9.05 19.60 6.94
CA VAL A 200 9.13 18.62 8.03
C VAL A 200 9.28 17.24 7.43
N ASN A 201 10.41 16.59 7.73
CA ASN A 201 10.64 15.22 7.32
C ASN A 201 9.71 14.24 8.07
N THR A 202 9.47 13.10 7.44
CA THR A 202 8.74 11.97 8.01
C THR A 202 9.71 10.96 8.63
N LEU A 203 9.39 10.49 9.82
CA LEU A 203 10.02 9.34 10.46
C LEU A 203 9.27 8.06 10.08
N ASN A 204 10.01 7.04 9.64
CA ASN A 204 9.49 5.70 9.39
C ASN A 204 10.28 4.67 10.19
N TYR A 205 9.73 4.22 11.33
CA TYR A 205 10.37 3.24 12.22
C TYR A 205 9.77 1.86 12.00
N ASN A 206 10.51 0.94 11.39
CA ASN A 206 10.07 -0.44 11.23
C ASN A 206 10.46 -1.27 12.45
N VAL A 207 9.50 -1.99 13.01
CA VAL A 207 9.68 -3.05 14.00
C VAL A 207 9.13 -4.33 13.39
N ARG A 208 10.00 -5.20 12.91
CA ARG A 208 9.65 -6.40 12.16
C ARG A 208 9.83 -7.63 13.03
N LEU A 209 8.71 -8.23 13.44
CA LEU A 209 8.68 -9.46 14.21
C LEU A 209 8.72 -10.64 13.22
N LEU A 210 9.76 -11.47 13.33
CA LEU A 210 9.87 -12.65 12.49
C LEU A 210 8.94 -13.75 12.98
N GLY A 211 8.17 -14.32 12.05
CA GLY A 211 7.33 -15.49 12.26
C GLY A 211 7.83 -16.67 11.43
N ARG A 212 7.19 -17.83 11.63
CA ARG A 212 7.52 -19.06 10.90
C ARG A 212 7.37 -18.92 9.39
N LYS A 213 6.36 -18.17 8.95
CA LYS A 213 5.89 -18.12 7.55
C LYS A 213 5.96 -16.72 6.94
N GLY A 214 6.58 -15.77 7.63
CA GLY A 214 6.58 -14.39 7.20
C GLY A 214 6.93 -13.45 8.32
N VAL A 215 6.64 -12.17 8.10
CA VAL A 215 7.06 -11.08 8.98
C VAL A 215 5.86 -10.20 9.30
N LEU A 216 5.66 -9.90 10.59
CA LEU A 216 4.72 -8.88 11.02
C LEU A 216 5.48 -7.55 11.18
N ASN A 217 5.15 -6.56 10.38
CA ASN A 217 5.72 -5.22 10.44
C ASN A 217 4.81 -4.28 11.25
N LEU A 218 5.38 -3.70 12.31
CA LEU A 218 4.79 -2.63 13.10
C LEU A 218 5.55 -1.34 12.76
N ASN A 219 5.07 -0.62 11.74
CA ASN A 219 5.77 0.53 11.18
C ASN A 219 5.27 1.83 11.81
N ALA A 220 6.07 2.46 12.68
CA ALA A 220 5.73 3.75 13.24
C ALA A 220 5.93 4.87 12.20
N VAL A 221 4.90 5.67 11.96
CA VAL A 221 4.93 6.84 11.10
C VAL A 221 4.69 8.08 11.95
N GLY A 222 5.61 9.05 11.86
CA GLY A 222 5.57 10.30 12.61
C GLY A 222 6.59 11.30 12.08
N THR A 223 7.10 12.19 12.93
CA THR A 223 8.18 13.13 12.63
C THR A 223 9.46 12.77 13.39
N PRO A 224 10.66 13.16 12.92
CA PRO A 224 11.91 12.87 13.62
C PRO A 224 11.94 13.32 15.08
N GLY A 225 11.28 14.43 15.42
CA GLY A 225 11.16 14.93 16.80
C GLY A 225 10.42 13.99 17.75
N GLN A 226 9.58 13.09 17.23
CA GLN A 226 8.83 12.10 18.01
C GLN A 226 9.60 10.79 18.23
N LEU A 227 10.81 10.64 17.67
CA LEU A 227 11.61 9.42 17.80
C LEU A 227 11.79 8.93 19.26
N PRO A 228 12.07 9.79 20.26
CA PRO A 228 12.18 9.35 21.65
C PRO A 228 10.88 8.79 22.22
N GLU A 229 9.74 9.43 21.92
CA GLU A 229 8.40 8.98 22.34
C GLU A 229 8.07 7.61 21.71
N ILE A 230 8.28 7.49 20.39
CA ILE A 230 8.06 6.26 19.64
C ILE A 230 8.94 5.14 20.18
N LYS A 231 10.25 5.37 20.37
CA LYS A 231 11.17 4.38 20.94
C LYS A 231 10.72 3.90 22.32
N GLY A 232 10.21 4.80 23.16
CA GLY A 232 9.68 4.44 24.48
C GLY A 232 8.46 3.52 24.44
N ALA A 233 7.67 3.58 23.37
CA ALA A 233 6.47 2.74 23.20
C ALA A 233 6.75 1.35 22.61
N ILE A 234 7.85 1.18 21.85
CA ILE A 234 8.17 -0.06 21.12
C ILE A 234 8.11 -1.32 22.01
N PRO A 235 8.69 -1.36 23.22
CA PRO A 235 8.65 -2.57 24.05
C PRO A 235 7.23 -3.05 24.36
N ALA A 236 6.32 -2.13 24.67
CA ALA A 236 4.91 -2.46 24.94
C ALA A 236 4.19 -2.94 23.68
N VAL A 237 4.54 -2.40 22.53
CA VAL A 237 3.95 -2.76 21.23
C VAL A 237 4.44 -4.14 20.77
N ILE A 238 5.73 -4.49 20.96
CA ILE A 238 6.21 -5.85 20.70
C ILE A 238 5.50 -6.86 21.60
N GLN A 239 5.38 -6.57 22.89
CA GLN A 239 4.69 -7.46 23.85
C GLN A 239 3.19 -7.59 23.60
N SER A 240 2.57 -6.66 22.89
CA SER A 240 1.14 -6.73 22.57
C SER A 240 0.80 -7.76 21.51
N VAL A 241 1.78 -8.24 20.74
CA VAL A 241 1.56 -9.19 19.66
C VAL A 241 1.92 -10.60 20.12
N ALA A 242 1.04 -11.55 19.81
CA ALA A 242 1.34 -12.97 19.94
C ALA A 242 0.99 -13.70 18.64
N PHE A 243 1.99 -14.28 17.98
CA PHE A 243 1.73 -15.21 16.88
C PHE A 243 0.94 -16.42 17.37
N ALA A 244 0.03 -16.94 16.54
CA ALA A 244 -0.68 -18.17 16.83
C ALA A 244 0.28 -19.35 17.00
N LYS A 245 -0.16 -20.37 17.75
CA LYS A 245 0.61 -21.60 17.95
C LYS A 245 0.96 -22.22 16.60
N GLY A 246 2.23 -22.52 16.38
CA GLY A 246 2.72 -23.09 15.13
C GLY A 246 3.12 -22.05 14.08
N LEU A 247 2.96 -20.75 14.35
CA LEU A 247 3.40 -19.64 13.49
C LEU A 247 4.56 -18.83 14.10
N ARG A 248 5.03 -19.17 15.30
CA ARG A 248 6.17 -18.48 15.92
C ARG A 248 7.45 -18.85 15.18
N TYR A 249 8.42 -17.94 15.15
CA TYR A 249 9.71 -18.19 14.51
C TYR A 249 10.35 -19.52 14.93
N ALA A 250 10.33 -19.82 16.23
CA ALA A 250 10.85 -21.08 16.79
C ALA A 250 10.06 -22.36 16.39
N ASP A 251 8.88 -22.22 15.78
CA ASP A 251 8.08 -23.35 15.29
C ASP A 251 8.50 -23.76 13.84
N PHE A 252 9.59 -23.20 13.30
CA PHE A 252 10.14 -23.54 11.97
C PHE A 252 10.57 -25.00 11.86
N ASN A 253 10.24 -25.59 10.72
CA ASN A 253 10.63 -26.93 10.33
C ASN A 253 11.32 -26.89 8.95
N PRO A 254 12.63 -27.16 8.87
CA PRO A 254 13.38 -27.10 7.62
C PRO A 254 12.96 -28.13 6.57
N ASP A 255 12.26 -29.19 6.96
CA ASP A 255 11.77 -30.23 6.03
C ASP A 255 10.44 -29.86 5.36
N LEU A 256 9.70 -28.90 5.93
CA LEU A 256 8.33 -28.57 5.51
C LEU A 256 8.15 -27.12 5.10
N ASP A 257 8.90 -26.20 5.70
CA ASP A 257 8.66 -24.78 5.57
C ASP A 257 9.47 -24.15 4.45
N GLU A 258 8.85 -23.21 3.75
CA GLU A 258 9.51 -22.38 2.75
C GLU A 258 10.41 -21.35 3.44
N VAL A 259 11.67 -21.30 3.02
CA VAL A 259 12.62 -20.27 3.42
C VAL A 259 12.48 -19.08 2.49
N ALA A 260 12.39 -17.88 3.05
CA ALA A 260 12.34 -16.65 2.29
C ALA A 260 13.55 -16.50 1.35
N ALA A 261 13.34 -15.82 0.23
CA ALA A 261 14.40 -15.61 -0.76
C ALA A 261 15.58 -14.77 -0.25
N TYR A 262 15.41 -14.04 0.86
CA TYR A 262 16.43 -13.19 1.46
C TYR A 262 16.39 -13.24 3.00
N GLY A 263 17.57 -13.02 3.60
CA GLY A 263 17.76 -12.84 5.05
C GLY A 263 17.50 -11.40 5.51
N ILE A 264 18.08 -11.02 6.65
CA ILE A 264 17.87 -9.73 7.30
C ILE A 264 18.32 -8.56 6.42
N GLY A 265 19.46 -8.68 5.74
CA GLY A 265 19.97 -7.59 4.90
C GLY A 265 19.00 -7.25 3.76
N GLY A 266 18.50 -8.28 3.06
CA GLY A 266 17.51 -8.10 2.00
C GLY A 266 16.16 -7.61 2.53
N LEU A 267 15.79 -8.00 3.76
CA LEU A 267 14.55 -7.55 4.41
C LEU A 267 14.57 -6.04 4.68
N ILE A 268 15.72 -5.48 5.09
CA ILE A 268 15.91 -4.04 5.28
C ILE A 268 15.96 -3.32 3.93
N ALA A 269 16.74 -3.85 2.99
CA ALA A 269 16.93 -3.25 1.66
C ALA A 269 15.60 -3.07 0.92
N GLY A 270 14.66 -4.01 1.11
CA GLY A 270 13.40 -4.01 0.38
C GLY A 270 13.57 -4.29 -1.11
N LYS A 271 14.74 -4.82 -1.51
CA LYS A 271 15.02 -5.23 -2.89
C LYS A 271 14.09 -6.40 -3.22
N VAL A 272 12.97 -6.08 -3.85
CA VAL A 272 12.33 -7.03 -4.76
C VAL A 272 13.41 -7.30 -5.79
N LEU A 273 13.89 -8.54 -5.89
CA LEU A 273 14.46 -9.01 -7.13
C LEU A 273 13.34 -8.82 -8.17
N ALA A 274 13.27 -7.64 -8.77
CA ALA A 274 12.75 -7.51 -10.11
C ALA A 274 13.45 -8.66 -10.81
N LYS A 275 12.62 -9.54 -11.36
CA LYS A 275 13.01 -10.81 -11.96
C LYS A 275 13.88 -10.58 -13.20
N VAL A 276 14.80 -9.62 -13.21
CA VAL A 276 15.83 -9.39 -14.21
C VAL A 276 16.54 -10.69 -14.50
N GLY A 277 16.83 -11.53 -13.50
CA GLY A 277 17.37 -12.88 -13.73
C GLY A 277 16.41 -13.81 -14.50
N PHE A 278 15.11 -13.82 -14.17
CA PHE A 278 14.12 -14.68 -14.82
C PHE A 278 13.75 -14.18 -16.23
N PHE A 279 13.61 -12.87 -16.44
CA PHE A 279 13.39 -12.26 -17.75
C PHE A 279 14.65 -12.27 -18.62
N ALA A 280 15.85 -12.11 -18.05
CA ALA A 280 17.11 -12.29 -18.78
C ALA A 280 17.34 -13.76 -19.15
N LEU A 281 16.95 -14.72 -18.31
CA LEU A 281 16.95 -16.15 -18.67
C LEU A 281 15.94 -16.45 -19.78
N ILE A 282 14.72 -15.90 -19.71
CA ILE A 282 13.72 -16.05 -20.78
C ILE A 282 14.21 -15.40 -22.08
N LEU A 283 14.76 -14.18 -22.04
CA LEU A 283 15.33 -13.50 -23.23
C LEU A 283 16.54 -14.26 -23.80
N LYS A 284 17.40 -14.82 -22.94
CA LYS A 284 18.57 -15.61 -23.34
C LYS A 284 18.19 -16.95 -23.96
N PHE A 285 17.09 -17.56 -23.51
CA PHE A 285 16.65 -18.90 -23.94
C PHE A 285 15.30 -18.93 -24.68
N TRP A 286 14.80 -17.79 -25.15
CA TRP A 286 13.48 -17.67 -25.81
C TRP A 286 13.32 -18.60 -27.01
N LYS A 287 14.40 -18.89 -27.75
CA LYS A 287 14.40 -19.85 -28.86
C LYS A 287 14.14 -21.29 -28.40
N VAL A 288 14.64 -21.66 -27.22
CA VAL A 288 14.41 -22.99 -26.61
C VAL A 288 12.97 -23.10 -26.11
N VAL A 289 12.46 -22.03 -25.47
CA VAL A 289 11.06 -21.95 -25.04
C VAL A 289 10.10 -22.01 -26.23
N LEU A 290 10.39 -21.29 -27.32
CA LEU A 290 9.62 -21.37 -28.57
C LEU A 290 9.65 -22.76 -29.19
N ALA A 291 10.81 -23.43 -29.21
CA ALA A 291 10.93 -24.79 -29.72
C ALA A 291 10.13 -25.81 -28.88
N LEU A 292 10.14 -25.66 -27.55
CA LEU A 292 9.35 -26.49 -26.64
C LEU A 292 7.85 -26.26 -26.80
N VAL A 293 7.41 -25.00 -26.95
CA VAL A 293 6.00 -24.66 -27.20
C VAL A 293 5.55 -25.18 -28.57
N ALA A 294 6.37 -25.03 -29.61
CA ALA A 294 6.07 -25.58 -30.92
C ALA A 294 6.02 -27.12 -30.92
N GLY A 295 6.93 -27.77 -30.18
CA GLY A 295 6.93 -29.22 -29.96
C GLY A 295 5.68 -29.71 -29.19
N ALA A 296 5.29 -29.00 -28.13
CA ALA A 296 4.09 -29.30 -27.38
C ALA A 296 2.82 -29.08 -28.22
N TRP A 297 2.76 -28.00 -29.00
CA TRP A 297 1.64 -27.70 -29.90
C TRP A 297 1.47 -28.74 -31.00
N THR A 298 2.58 -29.17 -31.61
CA THR A 298 2.56 -30.24 -32.62
C THR A 298 2.15 -31.59 -32.01
N ALA A 299 2.60 -31.91 -30.79
CA ALA A 299 2.17 -33.12 -30.08
C ALA A 299 0.67 -33.09 -29.75
N ILE A 300 0.15 -31.97 -29.25
CA ILE A 300 -1.27 -31.77 -28.95
C ILE A 300 -2.11 -31.89 -30.23
N ARG A 301 -1.71 -31.23 -31.33
CA ARG A 301 -2.42 -31.32 -32.61
C ARG A 301 -2.42 -32.75 -33.17
N ARG A 302 -1.34 -33.52 -32.95
CA ARG A 302 -1.25 -34.92 -33.34
C ARG A 302 -2.13 -35.83 -32.49
N PHE A 303 -2.33 -35.49 -31.22
CA PHE A 303 -3.19 -36.25 -30.29
C PHE A 303 -4.68 -35.94 -30.48
N PHE A 304 -5.05 -34.72 -30.88
CA PHE A 304 -6.45 -34.29 -31.03
C PHE A 304 -6.93 -34.12 -32.47
N GLY A 305 -6.04 -34.14 -33.48
CA GLY A 305 -6.40 -33.92 -34.90
C GLY A 305 -6.68 -35.19 -35.71
N GLY A 306 -6.66 -36.37 -35.10
CA GLY A 306 -6.86 -37.65 -35.79
C GLY A 306 -8.30 -38.14 -35.75
N ARG A 307 -9.22 -37.45 -36.44
CA ARG A 307 -10.48 -38.02 -36.94
C ARG A 307 -11.21 -37.01 -37.86
N THR A 308 -10.76 -36.97 -39.11
CA THR A 308 -11.64 -36.69 -40.23
C THR A 308 -11.47 -37.86 -41.19
N GLN A 309 -12.52 -38.66 -41.32
CA GLN A 309 -12.61 -39.71 -42.32
C GLN A 309 -13.88 -39.40 -43.09
N ASP A 310 -13.71 -38.82 -44.27
CA ASP A 310 -14.77 -38.68 -45.26
C ASP A 310 -14.85 -39.96 -46.09
N ASP A 311 -16.09 -40.43 -46.17
CA ASP A 311 -16.83 -41.10 -47.24
C ASP A 311 -16.67 -42.58 -47.66
N GLU A 312 -17.84 -43.23 -47.51
CA GLU A 312 -18.62 -44.12 -48.39
C GLU A 312 -18.08 -45.48 -48.84
N THR A 313 -18.76 -46.55 -48.38
CA THR A 313 -19.24 -47.62 -49.28
C THR A 313 -20.45 -48.35 -48.65
N GLN A 314 -21.61 -48.29 -49.31
CA GLN A 314 -22.75 -49.20 -49.08
C GLN A 314 -22.44 -50.60 -49.61
N PRO A 315 -22.96 -51.67 -48.98
CA PRO A 315 -23.26 -52.91 -49.69
C PRO A 315 -24.75 -53.28 -49.64
N ALA A 316 -25.25 -53.67 -50.81
CA ALA A 316 -26.52 -54.35 -51.04
C ALA A 316 -26.49 -55.79 -50.49
N LEU A 317 -27.64 -56.31 -50.05
CA LEU A 317 -27.93 -57.74 -49.98
C LEU A 317 -29.39 -57.99 -50.40
N GLU A 318 -29.55 -58.88 -51.38
CA GLU A 318 -30.80 -59.36 -51.98
C GLU A 318 -31.62 -60.25 -51.01
N GLY A 319 -32.94 -60.35 -51.26
CA GLY A 319 -33.90 -61.25 -50.56
C GLY A 319 -33.80 -62.71 -51.02
N PRO A 320 -34.87 -63.54 -51.00
CA PRO A 320 -36.26 -63.32 -50.53
C PRO A 320 -36.80 -64.44 -49.59
N ALA A 321 -38.00 -64.27 -49.01
CA ALA A 321 -38.94 -65.38 -48.74
C ALA A 321 -40.35 -64.90 -48.31
N SER A 322 -41.29 -65.13 -49.23
CA SER A 322 -42.73 -65.47 -49.11
C SER A 322 -43.51 -65.38 -47.78
N GLU A 323 -44.67 -64.73 -47.90
CA GLU A 323 -45.94 -64.84 -47.16
C GLU A 323 -46.50 -66.28 -46.99
N PRO A 324 -47.46 -66.49 -46.07
CA PRO A 324 -48.88 -66.42 -46.46
C PRO A 324 -49.79 -65.62 -45.51
N GLU A 325 -50.94 -65.22 -46.07
CA GLU A 325 -52.15 -64.74 -45.40
C GLU A 325 -52.78 -65.75 -44.42
N ALA A 326 -53.60 -65.18 -43.51
CA ALA A 326 -54.57 -65.77 -42.57
C ALA A 326 -54.06 -66.25 -41.21
#